data_AF-A0A3E0I8V8-F1
#
_entry.id   AF-A0A3E0I8V8-F1
#
_cell.length_a   1.000
_cell.length_b   1.000
_cell.length_c   1.000
_cell.angle_alpha   90.00
_cell.angle_beta   90.00
_cell.angle_gamma   90.00
#
_symmetry.space_group_name_H-M   'P 1'
#
loop_
_entity.id
_entity.type
_entity.pdbx_description
1 polymer ?
#
loop_
_entity_poly.entity_id
_entity_poly.type
_entity_poly.pdbx_seq_one_letter_code
_entity_poly.pdbx_strand_id
1 'polypeptide(L)'
;MSKTFYFYKGDIDSVPYDFAPSTKLNDIRKELVAKGFMTASESTNNFRFINYQNSGLKYEDMVVGIGTEQFIPLDAISGINDQAYLTNVNKTKAVDLIGFNTNWWFDRYMSCKMTLNTIDPEAQTANKGKFQPFMLTNVKTANPNLPGVTMDNVVVCEKGSIVQFNISSWGSAGYGYKIKPISGAPINSENLYITFTTCPTNGGNYANSSLRRYFSKNESQNNSTIKVVATESLNLGGKTLNYMKFSIKTWKVTSYKSGGKTYKCDLPLPVAQQKAPSNLMARSIKADVGTASVPPYNKLVNADESVVPGGTIEPGTTVPSGQQSTQNIGTIYNVKESQDPGNIIGEVIFYIFVFKSHEDAVAVFGKMNDINPSVWGS
;
A
#
# COMPACT_ATOMS: atom_id res chain seq x y z
N MET A 1 -5.49 -3.46 -28.60
CA MET A 1 -4.15 -2.92 -28.29
C MET A 1 -3.57 -3.78 -27.18
N SER A 2 -2.33 -4.26 -27.34
CA SER A 2 -1.63 -5.04 -26.31
C SER A 2 -1.07 -4.14 -25.21
N LYS A 3 -0.86 -4.72 -24.03
CA LYS A 3 -0.30 -4.11 -22.83
C LYS A 3 0.66 -5.10 -22.18
N THR A 4 1.72 -4.61 -21.55
CA THR A 4 2.66 -5.45 -20.79
C THR A 4 2.05 -5.86 -19.44
N PHE A 5 2.08 -7.16 -19.17
CA PHE A 5 1.71 -7.76 -17.89
C PHE A 5 2.93 -8.48 -17.30
N TYR A 6 3.11 -8.37 -15.99
CA TYR A 6 4.18 -9.07 -15.26
C TYR A 6 3.64 -10.39 -14.72
N PHE A 7 4.11 -11.51 -15.27
CA PHE A 7 3.68 -12.83 -14.84
C PHE A 7 4.64 -13.38 -13.78
N TYR A 8 4.07 -13.89 -12.69
CA TYR A 8 4.79 -14.53 -11.59
C TYR A 8 4.36 -15.99 -11.49
N LYS A 9 5.32 -16.92 -11.49
CA LYS A 9 5.06 -18.36 -11.31
C LYS A 9 5.55 -18.79 -9.94
N GLY A 10 4.69 -18.64 -8.94
CA GLY A 10 5.02 -18.95 -7.55
C GLY A 10 6.32 -18.28 -7.13
N ASP A 11 7.21 -19.08 -6.55
CA ASP A 11 8.58 -18.73 -6.15
C ASP A 11 9.65 -19.00 -7.23
N ILE A 12 9.23 -19.41 -8.42
CA ILE A 12 10.11 -20.04 -9.41
C ILE A 12 10.65 -19.02 -10.42
N ASP A 13 9.77 -18.21 -11.00
CA ASP A 13 10.13 -17.34 -12.13
C ASP A 13 9.20 -16.12 -12.23
N SER A 14 9.69 -15.03 -12.82
CA SER A 14 8.89 -13.83 -13.15
C SER A 14 9.32 -13.21 -14.47
N VAL A 15 8.39 -13.04 -15.40
CA VAL A 15 8.69 -12.54 -16.76
C VAL A 15 7.59 -11.59 -17.25
N PRO A 16 7.94 -10.45 -17.89
CA PRO A 16 6.95 -9.60 -18.55
C PRO A 16 6.52 -10.18 -19.91
N TYR A 17 5.22 -10.14 -20.20
CA TYR A 17 4.66 -10.51 -21.50
C TYR A 17 3.62 -9.51 -21.97
N ASP A 18 3.56 -9.28 -23.28
CA ASP A 18 2.55 -8.41 -23.89
C ASP A 18 1.31 -9.20 -24.31
N PHE A 19 0.15 -8.80 -23.80
CA PHE A 19 -1.14 -9.38 -24.15
C PHE A 19 -2.21 -8.31 -24.31
N ALA A 20 -3.26 -8.59 -25.09
CA ALA A 20 -4.45 -7.75 -25.04
C ALA A 20 -5.16 -7.99 -23.68
N PRO A 21 -5.64 -6.95 -22.99
CA PRO A 21 -6.34 -7.10 -21.70
C PRO A 21 -7.52 -8.09 -21.76
N SER A 22 -8.20 -8.14 -22.90
CA SER A 22 -9.34 -9.02 -23.17
C SER A 22 -8.98 -10.47 -23.51
N THR A 23 -7.69 -10.82 -23.67
CA THR A 23 -7.25 -12.19 -24.00
C THR A 23 -7.67 -13.15 -22.90
N LYS A 24 -8.23 -14.29 -23.26
CA LYS A 24 -8.73 -15.30 -22.32
C LYS A 24 -7.60 -16.05 -21.65
N LEU A 25 -7.77 -16.39 -20.37
CA LEU A 25 -6.73 -17.05 -19.57
C LEU A 25 -6.31 -18.41 -20.14
N ASN A 26 -7.22 -19.15 -20.80
CA ASN A 26 -6.87 -20.41 -21.45
C ASN A 26 -5.86 -20.22 -22.59
N ASP A 27 -5.96 -19.11 -23.33
CA ASP A 27 -5.07 -18.78 -24.44
C ASP A 27 -3.75 -18.20 -23.92
N ILE A 28 -3.81 -17.37 -22.87
CA ILE A 28 -2.61 -16.96 -22.11
C ILE A 28 -1.83 -18.20 -21.65
N ARG A 29 -2.50 -19.18 -21.06
CA ARG A 29 -1.86 -20.42 -20.56
C ARG A 29 -1.14 -21.17 -21.67
N LYS A 30 -1.77 -21.35 -22.84
CA LYS A 30 -1.13 -21.99 -23.99
C LYS A 30 0.13 -21.25 -24.41
N GLU A 31 0.08 -19.92 -24.44
CA GLU A 31 1.22 -19.08 -24.80
C GLU A 31 2.35 -19.18 -23.76
N LEU A 32 2.03 -19.17 -22.46
CA LEU A 32 3.01 -19.34 -21.39
C LEU A 32 3.71 -20.71 -21.48
N VAL A 33 3.00 -21.76 -21.92
CA VAL A 33 3.60 -23.07 -22.20
C VAL A 33 4.49 -23.02 -23.43
N ALA A 34 4.02 -22.43 -24.52
CA ALA A 34 4.79 -22.30 -25.76
C ALA A 34 6.10 -21.51 -25.56
N LYS A 35 6.08 -20.52 -24.66
CA LYS A 35 7.26 -19.70 -24.29
C LYS A 35 8.16 -20.35 -23.23
N GLY A 36 7.84 -21.55 -22.77
CA GLY A 36 8.65 -22.27 -21.78
C GLY A 36 8.55 -21.75 -20.34
N PHE A 37 7.69 -20.77 -20.07
CA PHE A 37 7.44 -20.28 -18.70
C PHE A 37 6.78 -21.37 -17.84
N MET A 38 5.95 -22.20 -18.46
CA MET A 38 5.38 -23.40 -17.84
C MET A 38 5.58 -24.63 -18.72
N THR A 39 5.77 -25.78 -18.09
CA THR A 39 5.68 -27.07 -18.77
C THR A 39 4.23 -27.45 -19.03
N ALA A 40 3.99 -28.34 -20.00
CA ALA A 40 2.66 -28.87 -20.27
C ALA A 40 2.04 -29.57 -19.03
N SER A 41 2.87 -30.29 -18.26
CA SER A 41 2.44 -30.95 -17.02
C SER A 41 2.03 -29.94 -15.95
N GLU A 42 2.82 -28.88 -15.75
CA GLU A 42 2.50 -27.80 -14.80
C GLU A 42 1.21 -27.08 -15.19
N SER A 43 1.03 -26.81 -16.49
CA SER A 43 -0.17 -26.18 -17.04
C SER A 43 -1.45 -26.95 -16.68
N THR A 44 -1.41 -28.27 -16.79
CA THR A 44 -2.60 -29.10 -16.58
C THR A 44 -2.83 -29.39 -15.10
N ASN A 45 -1.78 -29.76 -14.37
CA ASN A 45 -1.94 -30.43 -13.09
C ASN A 45 -1.78 -29.50 -11.89
N ASN A 46 -0.90 -28.50 -11.98
CA ASN A 46 -0.37 -27.85 -10.77
C ASN A 46 -0.63 -26.34 -10.73
N PHE A 47 -0.40 -25.62 -11.83
CA PHE A 47 -0.39 -24.16 -11.79
C PHE A 47 -1.74 -23.55 -12.18
N ARG A 48 -2.26 -22.64 -11.35
CA ARG A 48 -3.53 -21.90 -11.55
C ARG A 48 -3.34 -20.41 -11.42
N PHE A 49 -4.12 -19.64 -12.15
CA PHE A 49 -4.14 -18.19 -12.00
C PHE A 49 -4.80 -17.79 -10.67
N ILE A 50 -4.32 -16.68 -10.10
CA ILE A 50 -4.92 -16.04 -8.93
C ILE A 50 -5.72 -14.83 -9.37
N ASN A 51 -6.98 -14.77 -8.94
CA ASN A 51 -7.87 -13.64 -9.14
C ASN A 51 -7.61 -12.55 -8.10
N TYR A 52 -6.91 -11.49 -8.50
CA TYR A 52 -6.70 -10.30 -7.69
C TYR A 52 -8.02 -9.64 -7.26
N GLN A 53 -9.06 -9.68 -8.08
CA GLN A 53 -10.32 -8.99 -7.80
C GLN A 53 -11.24 -9.76 -6.85
N ASN A 54 -10.84 -10.96 -6.44
CA ASN A 54 -11.63 -11.76 -5.51
C ASN A 54 -11.72 -11.05 -4.14
N SER A 55 -12.92 -11.03 -3.55
CA SER A 55 -13.19 -10.46 -2.21
C SER A 55 -13.35 -11.52 -1.12
N GLY A 56 -13.17 -12.80 -1.45
CA GLY A 56 -13.21 -13.89 -0.47
C GLY A 56 -12.10 -13.76 0.58
N LEU A 57 -12.27 -14.40 1.73
CA LEU A 57 -11.33 -14.26 2.86
C LEU A 57 -10.10 -15.15 2.71
N LYS A 58 -10.19 -16.21 1.91
CA LYS A 58 -9.13 -17.21 1.79
C LYS A 58 -8.56 -17.22 0.38
N TYR A 59 -7.28 -17.58 0.29
CA TYR A 59 -6.57 -17.80 -0.97
C TYR A 59 -7.29 -18.78 -1.92
N GLU A 60 -7.93 -19.83 -1.39
CA GLU A 60 -8.64 -20.82 -2.21
C GLU A 60 -9.78 -20.20 -3.03
N ASP A 61 -10.41 -19.14 -2.52
CA ASP A 61 -11.45 -18.39 -3.23
C ASP A 61 -10.87 -17.58 -4.40
N MET A 62 -9.57 -17.27 -4.37
CA MET A 62 -8.88 -16.54 -5.43
C MET A 62 -8.41 -17.47 -6.56
N VAL A 63 -8.39 -18.78 -6.36
CA VAL A 63 -7.87 -19.71 -7.36
C VAL A 63 -8.84 -19.84 -8.52
N VAL A 64 -8.40 -19.48 -9.73
CA VAL A 64 -9.18 -19.67 -10.95
C VAL A 64 -9.17 -21.15 -11.34
N GLY A 65 -10.35 -21.77 -11.43
CA GLY A 65 -10.50 -23.15 -11.86
C GLY A 65 -10.17 -23.31 -13.34
N ILE A 66 -9.45 -24.39 -13.72
CA ILE A 66 -8.95 -24.56 -15.09
C ILE A 66 -10.07 -24.56 -16.16
N GLY A 67 -11.24 -25.12 -15.85
CA GLY A 67 -12.40 -25.11 -16.75
C GLY A 67 -13.05 -23.72 -16.93
N THR A 68 -12.75 -22.77 -16.04
CA THR A 68 -13.29 -21.41 -16.08
C THR A 68 -12.40 -20.43 -16.86
N GLU A 69 -11.13 -20.78 -17.08
CA GLU A 69 -10.14 -19.90 -17.74
C GLU A 69 -10.53 -19.50 -19.17
N GLN A 70 -11.32 -20.32 -19.86
CA GLN A 70 -11.84 -20.00 -21.21
C GLN A 70 -12.82 -18.83 -21.23
N PHE A 71 -13.42 -18.48 -20.09
CA PHE A 71 -14.42 -17.41 -20.00
C PHE A 71 -13.84 -16.11 -19.46
N ILE A 72 -12.72 -16.19 -18.73
CA ILE A 72 -12.17 -15.09 -17.96
C ILE A 72 -11.08 -14.39 -18.79
N PRO A 73 -11.19 -13.08 -19.03
CA PRO A 73 -10.11 -12.29 -19.62
C PRO A 73 -9.00 -11.97 -18.59
N LEU A 74 -7.79 -11.69 -19.07
CA LEU A 74 -6.63 -11.40 -18.22
C LEU A 74 -6.86 -10.20 -17.28
N ASP A 75 -7.49 -9.14 -17.79
CA ASP A 75 -7.81 -7.94 -17.01
C ASP A 75 -8.81 -8.16 -15.86
N ALA A 76 -9.62 -9.21 -15.92
CA ALA A 76 -10.54 -9.55 -14.84
C ALA A 76 -9.83 -10.13 -13.62
N ILE A 77 -8.57 -10.52 -13.74
CA ILE A 77 -7.80 -11.12 -12.62
C ILE A 77 -6.50 -10.38 -12.30
N SER A 78 -6.07 -9.45 -13.17
CA SER A 78 -4.78 -8.80 -13.00
C SER A 78 -4.78 -7.83 -11.82
N GLY A 79 -3.66 -7.79 -11.11
CA GLY A 79 -3.42 -6.90 -9.97
C GLY A 79 -3.00 -5.49 -10.38
N ILE A 80 -2.69 -4.68 -9.36
CA ILE A 80 -2.07 -3.36 -9.55
C ILE A 80 -0.76 -3.54 -10.33
N ASN A 81 -0.44 -2.58 -11.21
CA ASN A 81 0.73 -2.63 -12.11
C ASN A 81 0.72 -3.83 -13.07
N ASP A 82 -0.46 -4.32 -13.44
CA ASP A 82 -0.64 -5.35 -14.47
C ASP A 82 0.05 -6.67 -14.13
N GLN A 83 0.02 -7.02 -12.85
CA GLN A 83 0.60 -8.27 -12.37
C GLN A 83 -0.39 -9.43 -12.53
N ALA A 84 0.09 -10.59 -12.95
CA ALA A 84 -0.68 -11.83 -13.00
C ALA A 84 0.09 -12.94 -12.29
N TYR A 85 -0.55 -13.60 -11.33
CA TYR A 85 0.09 -14.62 -10.50
C TYR A 85 -0.42 -16.00 -10.87
N LEU A 86 0.52 -16.92 -11.05
CA LEU A 86 0.28 -18.35 -11.15
C LEU A 86 0.84 -19.04 -9.91
N THR A 87 0.04 -19.91 -9.32
CA THR A 87 0.38 -20.62 -8.10
C THR A 87 0.35 -22.12 -8.31
N ASN A 88 1.19 -22.88 -7.60
CA ASN A 88 1.04 -24.33 -7.55
C ASN A 88 -0.02 -24.71 -6.52
N VAL A 89 -1.20 -25.12 -6.97
CA VAL A 89 -2.33 -25.48 -6.07
C VAL A 89 -2.16 -26.83 -5.38
N ASN A 90 -1.23 -27.66 -5.84
CA ASN A 90 -0.92 -28.96 -5.25
C ASN A 90 0.21 -28.87 -4.21
N LYS A 91 0.98 -27.78 -4.19
CA LYS A 91 1.83 -27.47 -3.04
C LYS A 91 0.90 -27.09 -1.89
N THR A 92 0.71 -27.99 -0.93
CA THR A 92 0.07 -27.66 0.34
C THR A 92 0.71 -26.40 0.90
N LYS A 93 -0.13 -25.40 1.16
CA LYS A 93 0.20 -24.00 1.41
C LYS A 93 1.31 -23.85 2.45
N ALA A 94 2.56 -23.75 2.00
CA ALA A 94 3.74 -23.59 2.87
C ALA A 94 3.86 -22.19 3.49
N VAL A 95 2.96 -21.29 3.10
CA VAL A 95 2.91 -19.88 3.52
C VAL A 95 1.60 -19.61 4.23
N ASP A 96 1.65 -18.70 5.19
CA ASP A 96 0.49 -18.34 6.01
C ASP A 96 -0.35 -17.26 5.30
N LEU A 97 0.28 -16.39 4.53
CA LEU A 97 -0.35 -15.27 3.82
C LEU A 97 0.12 -15.13 2.36
N ILE A 98 -0.73 -14.58 1.50
CA ILE A 98 -0.43 -14.18 0.11
C ILE A 98 -0.80 -12.71 -0.11
N GLY A 99 -0.12 -11.97 -0.99
CA GLY A 99 -0.46 -10.59 -1.33
C GLY A 99 0.14 -10.13 -2.66
N PHE A 100 -0.27 -8.96 -3.15
CA PHE A 100 0.18 -8.41 -4.43
C PHE A 100 1.06 -7.19 -4.22
N ASN A 101 2.22 -7.15 -4.86
CA ASN A 101 3.15 -6.05 -4.66
C ASN A 101 2.65 -4.72 -5.22
N THR A 102 2.85 -3.65 -4.45
CA THR A 102 2.80 -2.29 -4.95
C THR A 102 3.98 -1.43 -4.49
N ASN A 103 4.34 -0.42 -5.28
CA ASN A 103 5.33 0.59 -4.88
C ASN A 103 4.71 1.73 -4.03
N TRP A 104 3.40 1.94 -4.18
CA TRP A 104 2.63 2.98 -3.52
C TRP A 104 1.21 2.47 -3.30
N TRP A 105 0.65 2.73 -2.13
CA TRP A 105 -0.80 2.61 -1.95
C TRP A 105 -1.47 3.87 -2.45
N PHE A 106 -2.69 3.73 -2.97
CA PHE A 106 -3.47 4.83 -3.53
C PHE A 106 -4.87 4.82 -2.92
N ASP A 107 -5.34 5.98 -2.46
CA ASP A 107 -6.74 6.24 -2.16
C ASP A 107 -7.13 7.61 -2.70
N ARG A 108 -8.12 7.64 -3.59
CA ARG A 108 -8.67 8.86 -4.21
C ARG A 108 -7.59 9.82 -4.73
N TYR A 109 -7.31 10.90 -3.99
CA TYR A 109 -6.36 11.95 -4.37
C TYR A 109 -5.03 11.87 -3.61
N MET A 110 -4.76 10.75 -2.93
CA MET A 110 -3.51 10.52 -2.24
C MET A 110 -2.85 9.20 -2.63
N SER A 111 -1.53 9.20 -2.51
CA SER A 111 -0.74 7.99 -2.45
C SER A 111 0.25 8.06 -1.31
N CYS A 112 0.62 6.90 -0.77
CA CYS A 112 1.69 6.84 0.24
C CYS A 112 2.53 5.58 0.09
N LYS A 113 3.77 5.66 0.58
CA LYS A 113 4.67 4.53 0.74
C LYS A 113 5.54 4.65 1.97
N MET A 114 5.98 3.51 2.50
CA MET A 114 6.95 3.44 3.59
C MET A 114 8.29 2.94 3.04
N THR A 115 9.38 3.60 3.40
CA THR A 115 10.74 3.18 3.03
C THR A 115 11.65 3.25 4.25
N LEU A 116 12.85 2.68 4.18
CA LEU A 116 13.89 2.99 5.16
C LEU A 116 14.19 4.50 5.09
N ASN A 117 14.47 5.10 6.26
CA ASN A 117 15.07 6.42 6.32
C ASN A 117 16.57 6.26 6.02
N THR A 118 17.00 6.81 4.88
CA THR A 118 18.38 6.78 4.42
C THR A 118 19.06 8.14 4.53
N ILE A 119 18.41 9.13 5.16
CA ILE A 119 18.87 10.51 5.19
C ILE A 119 19.47 10.85 6.56
N ASP A 120 18.82 10.48 7.65
CA ASP A 120 19.35 10.77 8.99
C ASP A 120 20.51 9.81 9.33
N PRO A 121 21.67 10.29 9.85
CA PRO A 121 22.84 9.43 10.12
C PRO A 121 22.57 8.25 11.06
N GLU A 122 21.76 8.46 12.10
CA GLU A 122 21.33 7.39 13.01
C GLU A 122 20.49 6.33 12.25
N ALA A 123 19.62 6.78 11.34
CA ALA A 123 18.81 5.88 10.54
C ALA A 123 19.67 5.05 9.58
N GLN A 124 20.68 5.66 8.93
CA GLN A 124 21.64 4.94 8.10
C GLN A 124 22.37 3.84 8.89
N THR A 125 22.76 4.14 10.13
CA THR A 125 23.45 3.20 11.02
C THR A 125 22.53 2.05 11.43
N ALA A 126 21.31 2.37 11.90
CA ALA A 126 20.33 1.39 12.36
C ALA A 126 19.77 0.50 11.23
N ASN A 127 19.76 1.02 10.00
CA ASN A 127 19.23 0.33 8.81
C ASN A 127 20.28 -0.44 8.03
N LYS A 128 21.56 -0.40 8.45
CA LYS A 128 22.62 -1.12 7.76
C LYS A 128 22.34 -2.62 7.72
N GLY A 129 22.30 -3.19 6.51
CA GLY A 129 22.05 -4.62 6.28
C GLY A 129 20.57 -5.03 6.32
N LYS A 130 19.64 -4.10 6.56
CA LYS A 130 18.21 -4.36 6.54
C LYS A 130 17.65 -4.24 5.12
N PHE A 131 16.62 -5.03 4.82
CA PHE A 131 15.92 -4.94 3.54
C PHE A 131 14.97 -3.73 3.50
N GLN A 132 14.74 -3.19 2.30
CA GLN A 132 13.75 -2.13 2.11
C GLN A 132 12.34 -2.65 2.43
N PRO A 133 11.52 -1.91 3.21
CA PRO A 133 10.14 -2.27 3.43
C PRO A 133 9.44 -2.50 2.10
N PHE A 134 8.82 -3.66 1.95
CA PHE A 134 8.08 -4.01 0.75
C PHE A 134 6.59 -4.00 1.04
N MET A 135 5.82 -3.49 0.09
CA MET A 135 4.42 -3.17 0.29
C MET A 135 3.54 -4.09 -0.56
N LEU A 136 2.48 -4.59 0.06
CA LEU A 136 1.53 -5.51 -0.49
C LEU A 136 0.13 -4.89 -0.45
N THR A 137 -0.71 -5.38 -1.35
CA THR A 137 -2.15 -5.12 -1.40
C THR A 137 -2.93 -6.42 -1.49
N ASN A 138 -4.19 -6.41 -1.05
CA ASN A 138 -5.07 -7.56 -1.08
C ASN A 138 -4.43 -8.81 -0.44
N VAL A 139 -4.00 -8.65 0.81
CA VAL A 139 -3.31 -9.70 1.56
C VAL A 139 -4.32 -10.62 2.21
N LYS A 140 -4.17 -11.92 2.01
CA LYS A 140 -5.12 -12.93 2.51
C LYS A 140 -4.45 -14.12 3.15
N THR A 141 -5.21 -14.82 3.99
CA THR A 141 -4.83 -16.14 4.49
C THR A 141 -4.64 -17.12 3.33
N ALA A 142 -3.41 -17.62 3.21
CA ALA A 142 -3.13 -18.75 2.35
C ALA A 142 -3.57 -20.02 3.05
N ASN A 143 -2.88 -20.45 4.10
CA ASN A 143 -3.06 -21.73 4.83
C ASN A 143 -4.54 -22.05 5.21
N PRO A 144 -5.13 -23.19 4.77
CA PRO A 144 -6.54 -23.49 5.04
C PRO A 144 -6.83 -23.79 6.52
N ASN A 145 -5.80 -24.11 7.30
CA ASN A 145 -5.92 -24.40 8.73
C ASN A 145 -5.95 -23.13 9.60
N LEU A 146 -5.79 -21.95 8.99
CA LEU A 146 -5.87 -20.66 9.66
C LEU A 146 -7.25 -20.01 9.46
N PRO A 147 -7.68 -19.13 10.38
CA PRO A 147 -8.81 -18.25 10.14
C PRO A 147 -8.62 -17.43 8.85
N GLY A 148 -9.68 -17.29 8.06
CA GLY A 148 -9.67 -16.44 6.88
C GLY A 148 -9.63 -14.97 7.28
N VAL A 149 -8.51 -14.29 7.02
CA VAL A 149 -8.35 -12.85 7.20
C VAL A 149 -7.99 -12.21 5.86
N THR A 150 -8.49 -11.00 5.66
CA THR A 150 -8.13 -10.13 4.54
C THR A 150 -7.63 -8.80 5.07
N MET A 151 -6.62 -8.24 4.41
CA MET A 151 -6.02 -6.95 4.74
C MET A 151 -5.72 -6.22 3.44
N ASP A 152 -6.29 -5.02 3.29
CA ASP A 152 -6.13 -4.23 2.06
C ASP A 152 -4.68 -3.89 1.76
N ASN A 153 -3.93 -3.44 2.77
CA ASN A 153 -2.58 -2.93 2.62
C ASN A 153 -1.69 -3.45 3.75
N VAL A 154 -0.54 -4.05 3.40
CA VAL A 154 0.44 -4.54 4.37
C VAL A 154 1.83 -4.09 3.92
N VAL A 155 2.64 -3.56 4.81
CA VAL A 155 4.07 -3.41 4.60
C VAL A 155 4.83 -4.33 5.52
N VAL A 156 5.82 -4.99 4.96
CA VAL A 156 6.68 -5.92 5.68
C VAL A 156 8.03 -5.28 5.90
N CYS A 157 8.53 -5.33 7.13
CA CYS A 157 9.82 -4.74 7.49
C CYS A 157 10.50 -5.49 8.65
N GLU A 158 11.80 -5.26 8.79
CA GLU A 158 12.58 -5.83 9.89
C GLU A 158 12.40 -5.03 11.19
N LYS A 159 12.41 -5.73 12.33
CA LYS A 159 12.35 -5.13 13.66
C LYS A 159 13.48 -4.11 13.85
N GLY A 160 13.13 -2.99 14.47
CA GLY A 160 14.06 -1.89 14.74
C GLY A 160 14.48 -1.12 13.49
N SER A 161 13.82 -1.31 12.34
CA SER A 161 14.03 -0.45 11.17
C SER A 161 13.62 0.98 11.51
N ILE A 162 14.41 1.95 11.07
CA ILE A 162 14.06 3.37 11.13
C ILE A 162 13.49 3.77 9.78
N VAL A 163 12.23 4.22 9.76
CA VAL A 163 11.44 4.39 8.53
C VAL A 163 11.11 5.86 8.25
N GLN A 164 10.72 6.11 7.00
CA GLN A 164 10.07 7.34 6.59
C GLN A 164 8.80 7.04 5.81
N PHE A 165 7.78 7.87 6.01
CA PHE A 165 6.55 7.84 5.23
C PHE A 165 6.64 8.89 4.13
N ASN A 166 6.42 8.48 2.88
CA ASN A 166 6.30 9.39 1.75
C ASN A 166 4.83 9.50 1.39
N ILE A 167 4.37 10.73 1.17
CA ILE A 167 2.97 11.04 0.88
C ILE A 167 2.94 11.89 -0.38
N SER A 168 2.15 11.50 -1.36
CA SER A 168 1.76 12.36 -2.47
C SER A 168 0.29 12.67 -2.32
N SER A 169 -0.10 13.94 -2.43
CA SER A 169 -1.53 14.25 -2.46
C SER A 169 -1.79 15.49 -3.28
N TRP A 170 -3.00 15.54 -3.82
CA TRP A 170 -3.55 16.75 -4.41
C TRP A 170 -3.77 17.80 -3.33
N GLY A 171 -3.54 19.06 -3.66
CA GLY A 171 -3.88 20.20 -2.81
C GLY A 171 -4.25 21.43 -3.62
N SER A 172 -4.93 22.37 -2.97
CA SER A 172 -5.30 23.65 -3.59
C SER A 172 -4.29 24.75 -3.23
N ALA A 173 -4.43 25.39 -2.06
CA ALA A 173 -3.33 26.18 -1.49
C ALA A 173 -2.26 25.28 -0.84
N GLY A 174 -2.58 24.00 -0.72
CA GLY A 174 -1.78 22.97 -0.10
C GLY A 174 -2.65 21.77 0.24
N TYR A 175 -2.05 20.82 0.94
CA TYR A 175 -2.77 19.77 1.64
C TYR A 175 -2.21 19.62 3.06
N GLY A 176 -3.09 19.27 3.99
CA GLY A 176 -2.73 18.82 5.32
C GLY A 176 -2.67 17.31 5.37
N TYR A 177 -1.87 16.77 6.30
CA TYR A 177 -1.77 15.34 6.51
C TYR A 177 -1.56 14.96 7.97
N LYS A 178 -2.03 13.75 8.31
CA LYS A 178 -1.84 13.13 9.62
C LYS A 178 -1.52 11.65 9.47
N ILE A 179 -0.46 11.24 10.17
CA ILE A 179 -0.02 9.86 10.29
C ILE A 179 -0.26 9.44 11.74
N LYS A 180 -1.12 8.44 11.94
CA LYS A 180 -1.42 7.93 13.27
C LYS A 180 -1.50 6.41 13.27
N PRO A 181 -0.99 5.74 14.33
CA PRO A 181 -1.40 4.38 14.60
C PRO A 181 -2.89 4.38 15.01
N ILE A 182 -3.54 3.23 14.91
CA ILE A 182 -4.93 3.08 15.35
C ILE A 182 -5.05 3.20 16.88
N SER A 183 -4.02 2.75 17.60
CA SER A 183 -3.88 2.91 19.05
C SER A 183 -2.53 3.52 19.38
N GLY A 184 -2.45 4.33 20.43
CA GLY A 184 -1.21 4.99 20.88
C GLY A 184 -1.02 6.42 20.36
N ALA A 185 0.17 6.98 20.61
CA ALA A 185 0.48 8.35 20.24
C ALA A 185 0.65 8.49 18.71
N PRO A 186 0.11 9.56 18.10
CA PRO A 186 0.29 9.82 16.67
C PRO A 186 1.75 10.15 16.35
N ILE A 187 2.19 9.81 15.12
CA ILE A 187 3.53 10.22 14.64
C ILE A 187 3.60 11.74 14.57
N ASN A 188 2.53 12.38 14.10
CA ASN A 188 2.36 13.82 14.21
C ASN A 188 1.10 14.18 15.01
N SER A 189 1.28 14.69 16.23
CA SER A 189 0.15 15.10 17.09
C SER A 189 -0.52 16.36 16.58
N GLU A 190 0.29 17.27 16.04
CA GLU A 190 -0.15 18.40 15.23
C GLU A 190 -0.21 18.05 13.74
N ASN A 191 -1.11 18.73 13.03
CA ASN A 191 -1.21 18.62 11.59
C ASN A 191 0.02 19.20 10.90
N LEU A 192 0.48 18.50 9.87
CA LEU A 192 1.55 18.95 9.01
C LEU A 192 1.00 19.26 7.63
N TYR A 193 1.71 20.12 6.90
CA TYR A 193 1.21 20.72 5.67
C TYR A 193 2.28 20.74 4.58
N ILE A 194 1.84 20.51 3.36
CA ILE A 194 2.55 20.97 2.16
C ILE A 194 1.77 22.13 1.58
N THR A 195 2.48 23.21 1.27
CA THR A 195 1.86 24.47 0.85
C THR A 195 2.37 24.93 -0.50
N PHE A 196 1.48 25.55 -1.28
CA PHE A 196 1.77 26.11 -2.58
C PHE A 196 1.73 27.63 -2.53
N THR A 197 2.71 28.27 -3.14
CA THR A 197 2.81 29.74 -3.19
C THR A 197 2.02 30.35 -4.35
N THR A 198 1.49 29.52 -5.25
CA THR A 198 0.72 29.91 -6.43
C THR A 198 -0.62 29.16 -6.46
N CYS A 199 -1.65 29.81 -6.99
CA CYS A 199 -2.92 29.14 -7.31
C CYS A 199 -2.94 28.87 -8.82
N PRO A 200 -2.86 27.60 -9.27
CA PRO A 200 -2.88 27.30 -10.69
C PRO A 200 -4.25 27.65 -11.29
N THR A 201 -4.27 28.05 -12.55
CA THR A 201 -5.50 28.44 -13.24
C THR A 201 -6.45 27.26 -13.47
N ASN A 202 -5.91 26.04 -13.56
CA ASN A 202 -6.67 24.79 -13.72
C ASN A 202 -5.99 23.65 -12.93
N GLY A 203 -6.79 22.77 -12.31
CA GLY A 203 -6.35 21.41 -11.93
C GLY A 203 -5.72 21.18 -10.55
N GLY A 204 -5.47 22.21 -9.73
CA GLY A 204 -4.73 22.07 -8.45
C GLY A 204 -3.34 21.45 -8.62
N ASN A 205 -2.63 21.17 -7.53
CA ASN A 205 -1.26 20.65 -7.59
C ASN A 205 -1.13 19.36 -6.80
N TYR A 206 -0.44 18.37 -7.36
CA TYR A 206 0.09 17.25 -6.59
C TYR A 206 1.47 17.59 -6.05
N ALA A 207 1.72 17.26 -4.79
CA ALA A 207 3.07 17.37 -4.24
C ALA A 207 3.42 16.23 -3.30
N ASN A 208 4.71 15.93 -3.30
CA ASN A 208 5.30 14.90 -2.47
C ASN A 208 5.81 15.53 -1.17
N SER A 209 5.56 14.85 -0.07
CA SER A 209 6.16 15.10 1.24
C SER A 209 6.79 13.81 1.75
N SER A 210 7.67 13.97 2.73
CA SER A 210 8.07 12.86 3.57
C SER A 210 8.03 13.28 5.03
N LEU A 211 7.71 12.35 5.93
CA LEU A 211 7.86 12.50 7.36
C LEU A 211 8.72 11.34 7.87
N ARG A 212 9.86 11.68 8.47
CA ARG A 212 10.85 10.69 8.96
C ARG A 212 11.15 10.80 10.46
N ARG A 213 10.34 11.60 11.16
CA ARG A 213 10.43 11.84 12.60
C ARG A 213 9.05 12.05 13.21
N TYR A 214 8.98 11.88 14.53
CA TYR A 214 7.83 12.34 15.30
C TYR A 214 7.79 13.87 15.29
N PHE A 215 6.57 14.40 15.12
CA PHE A 215 6.28 15.82 15.21
C PHE A 215 5.18 16.07 16.22
N SER A 216 5.59 16.40 17.43
CA SER A 216 4.67 16.58 18.53
C SER A 216 5.19 17.68 19.43
N LYS A 217 4.72 18.92 19.20
CA LYS A 217 5.24 20.06 19.96
C LYS A 217 5.01 19.81 21.45
N ASN A 218 6.06 20.06 22.23
CA ASN A 218 6.08 19.90 23.68
C ASN A 218 5.97 18.45 24.19
N GLU A 219 6.10 17.44 23.34
CA GLU A 219 6.21 16.05 23.77
C GLU A 219 7.66 15.54 23.71
N SER A 220 8.00 14.59 24.58
CA SER A 220 9.37 14.05 24.71
C SER A 220 9.89 13.35 23.45
N GLN A 221 8.98 12.86 22.61
CA GLN A 221 9.29 12.17 21.36
C GLN A 221 9.56 13.12 20.18
N ASN A 222 9.36 14.44 20.35
CA ASN A 222 9.55 15.38 19.25
C ASN A 222 10.97 15.32 18.67
N ASN A 223 11.07 15.34 17.34
CA ASN A 223 12.31 15.17 16.57
C ASN A 223 12.93 13.76 16.60
N SER A 224 12.42 12.83 17.40
CA SER A 224 12.90 11.44 17.37
C SER A 224 12.55 10.77 16.05
N THR A 225 13.44 9.90 15.58
CA THR A 225 13.21 9.08 14.39
C THR A 225 12.08 8.06 14.63
N ILE A 226 11.44 7.60 13.54
CA ILE A 226 10.34 6.63 13.59
C ILE A 226 10.92 5.22 13.53
N LYS A 227 10.91 4.49 14.65
CA LYS A 227 11.43 3.12 14.73
C LYS A 227 10.31 2.11 14.86
N VAL A 228 10.39 1.06 14.07
CA VAL A 228 9.43 -0.04 14.10
C VAL A 228 9.77 -0.99 15.25
N VAL A 229 8.94 -0.99 16.29
CA VAL A 229 8.98 -1.97 17.39
C VAL A 229 7.57 -2.52 17.50
N ALA A 230 7.31 -3.72 16.98
CA ALA A 230 5.95 -4.25 17.04
C ALA A 230 5.47 -4.42 18.48
N THR A 231 4.20 -4.12 18.69
CA THR A 231 3.56 -4.09 20.02
C THR A 231 2.39 -5.06 20.13
N GLU A 232 1.89 -5.59 19.01
CA GLU A 232 0.82 -6.59 18.97
C GLU A 232 1.25 -7.84 18.24
N SER A 233 0.55 -8.94 18.53
CA SER A 233 0.83 -10.22 17.91
C SER A 233 -0.42 -10.99 17.51
N LEU A 234 -0.34 -11.71 16.40
CA LEU A 234 -1.38 -12.58 15.86
C LEU A 234 -0.80 -13.99 15.74
N ASN A 235 -1.52 -14.99 16.24
CA ASN A 235 -1.13 -16.38 16.05
C ASN A 235 -1.61 -16.88 14.68
N LEU A 236 -0.66 -17.18 13.81
CA LEU A 236 -0.84 -17.83 12.51
C LEU A 236 -0.46 -19.32 12.65
N GLY A 237 -1.35 -20.11 13.26
CA GLY A 237 -1.23 -21.58 13.30
C GLY A 237 0.08 -22.09 13.90
N GLY A 238 0.49 -21.47 15.01
CA GLY A 238 1.71 -21.80 15.73
C GLY A 238 2.88 -20.83 15.49
N LYS A 239 2.78 -19.91 14.51
CA LYS A 239 3.73 -18.80 14.36
C LYS A 239 3.13 -17.50 14.89
N THR A 240 3.92 -16.74 15.64
CA THR A 240 3.51 -15.42 16.13
C THR A 240 3.93 -14.35 15.13
N LEU A 241 2.96 -13.75 14.44
CA LEU A 241 3.16 -12.58 13.58
C LEU A 241 3.03 -11.30 14.41
N ASN A 242 4.07 -10.48 14.44
CA ASN A 242 4.00 -9.19 15.13
C ASN A 242 3.60 -8.08 14.17
N TYR A 243 2.68 -7.21 14.58
CA TYR A 243 2.13 -6.18 13.69
C TYR A 243 1.70 -4.90 14.40
N MET A 244 1.42 -3.87 13.60
CA MET A 244 0.81 -2.59 14.00
C MET A 244 -0.13 -2.11 12.90
N LYS A 245 -1.13 -1.27 13.21
CA LYS A 245 -2.07 -0.71 12.22
C LYS A 245 -1.95 0.81 12.19
N PHE A 246 -1.86 1.37 10.99
CA PHE A 246 -1.68 2.79 10.73
C PHE A 246 -2.75 3.35 9.80
N SER A 247 -2.97 4.65 9.92
CA SER A 247 -3.78 5.47 9.03
C SER A 247 -2.96 6.71 8.64
N ILE A 248 -2.89 6.97 7.34
CA ILE A 248 -2.42 8.25 6.79
C ILE A 248 -3.61 8.90 6.11
N LYS A 249 -3.97 10.10 6.55
CA LYS A 249 -5.05 10.92 5.98
C LYS A 249 -4.50 12.18 5.35
N THR A 250 -5.12 12.63 4.27
CA THR A 250 -4.92 13.96 3.70
C THR A 250 -6.23 14.72 3.51
N TRP A 251 -6.14 16.04 3.55
CA TRP A 251 -7.27 16.94 3.31
C TRP A 251 -6.81 18.22 2.63
N LYS A 252 -7.75 18.93 2.01
CA LYS A 252 -7.50 20.15 1.24
C LYS A 252 -7.25 21.35 2.18
N VAL A 253 -6.22 22.14 1.86
CA VAL A 253 -5.99 23.46 2.46
C VAL A 253 -6.36 24.53 1.43
N THR A 254 -7.15 25.53 1.84
CA THR A 254 -7.62 26.61 0.96
C THR A 254 -6.90 27.94 1.18
N SER A 255 -6.31 28.13 2.36
CA SER A 255 -5.52 29.32 2.68
C SER A 255 -4.55 29.06 3.82
N TYR A 256 -3.42 29.76 3.80
CA TYR A 256 -2.50 29.83 4.92
C TYR A 256 -1.74 31.16 4.87
N LYS A 257 -1.04 31.49 5.96
CA LYS A 257 -0.08 32.59 6.00
C LYS A 257 1.33 32.09 6.28
N SER A 258 2.31 32.71 5.61
CA SER A 258 3.74 32.48 5.80
C SER A 258 4.52 33.75 5.44
N GLY A 259 5.54 34.09 6.22
CA GLY A 259 6.39 35.28 5.97
C GLY A 259 5.61 36.60 5.79
N GLY A 260 4.61 36.87 6.64
CA GLY A 260 3.72 38.03 6.54
C GLY A 260 2.70 38.01 5.39
N LYS A 261 2.83 37.09 4.42
CA LYS A 261 1.95 37.01 3.24
C LYS A 261 0.85 35.97 3.42
N THR A 262 -0.34 36.29 2.89
CA THR A 262 -1.46 35.34 2.81
C THR A 262 -1.49 34.69 1.43
N TYR A 263 -1.55 33.37 1.41
CA TYR A 263 -1.72 32.56 0.22
C TYR A 263 -3.14 31.97 0.24
N LYS A 264 -3.82 32.01 -0.91
CA LYS A 264 -5.20 31.55 -1.07
C LYS A 264 -5.35 30.83 -2.40
N CYS A 265 -5.97 29.67 -2.37
CA CYS A 265 -6.38 28.93 -3.54
C CYS A 265 -7.49 27.97 -3.11
N ASP A 266 -8.66 28.09 -3.72
CA ASP A 266 -9.84 27.28 -3.36
C ASP A 266 -10.45 26.64 -4.62
N LEU A 267 -9.61 25.88 -5.31
CA LEU A 267 -10.03 25.13 -6.49
C LEU A 267 -10.90 23.94 -6.07
N PRO A 268 -11.98 23.62 -6.79
CA PRO A 268 -12.71 22.38 -6.54
C PRO A 268 -11.75 21.20 -6.72
N LEU A 269 -12.04 20.09 -6.03
CA LEU A 269 -11.35 18.84 -6.31
C LEU A 269 -11.53 18.54 -7.80
N PRO A 270 -10.47 18.15 -8.52
CA PRO A 270 -10.63 17.70 -9.89
C PRO A 270 -11.64 16.56 -9.87
N VAL A 271 -12.55 16.52 -10.84
CA VAL A 271 -13.39 15.34 -11.06
C VAL A 271 -12.42 14.18 -11.03
N ALA A 272 -12.63 13.23 -10.10
CA ALA A 272 -11.81 12.05 -10.08
C ALA A 272 -11.95 11.48 -11.49
N GLN A 273 -10.89 11.60 -12.30
CA GLN A 273 -10.70 10.61 -13.34
C GLN A 273 -10.61 9.36 -12.49
N GLN A 274 -11.71 8.61 -12.44
CA GLN A 274 -11.58 7.21 -12.11
C GLN A 274 -10.49 6.76 -13.09
N LYS A 275 -9.26 6.59 -12.60
CA LYS A 275 -8.61 5.32 -12.84
C LYS A 275 -9.63 4.32 -12.30
N ALA A 276 -10.61 3.99 -13.14
CA ALA A 276 -11.27 2.72 -13.11
C ALA A 276 -10.17 1.73 -12.77
N PRO A 277 -10.29 0.92 -11.72
CA PRO A 277 -9.20 0.15 -11.12
C PRO A 277 -8.39 -0.57 -12.20
N SER A 278 -7.39 0.08 -12.79
CA SER A 278 -6.86 -0.16 -14.15
C SER A 278 -7.79 -0.63 -15.29
N ASN A 279 -9.04 -1.09 -15.08
CA ASN A 279 -9.68 -2.13 -15.91
C ASN A 279 -11.21 -1.97 -16.09
N LEU A 280 -11.80 -0.79 -15.87
CA LEU A 280 -13.15 -0.49 -16.38
C LEU A 280 -13.12 0.76 -17.27
N MET A 281 -12.44 0.66 -18.40
CA MET A 281 -12.64 1.58 -19.55
C MET A 281 -12.96 0.74 -20.78
N ALA A 282 -14.23 0.28 -20.84
CA ALA A 282 -15.04 0.03 -22.04
C ALA A 282 -16.06 -1.11 -21.82
N ARG A 283 -17.09 -0.87 -21.00
CA ARG A 283 -18.42 -1.39 -21.35
C ARG A 283 -19.38 -0.22 -21.38
N SER A 284 -19.75 0.15 -22.61
CA SER A 284 -20.97 0.89 -22.90
C SER A 284 -22.15 0.13 -22.29
N ILE A 285 -22.52 0.50 -21.08
CA ILE A 285 -23.92 0.55 -20.70
C ILE A 285 -24.25 2.03 -20.68
N LYS A 286 -25.04 2.48 -21.64
CA LYS A 286 -25.81 3.73 -21.50
C LYS A 286 -26.70 3.55 -20.26
N ALA A 287 -26.17 3.90 -19.10
CA ALA A 287 -26.93 4.15 -17.89
C ALA A 287 -26.66 5.61 -17.56
N ASP A 288 -27.75 6.33 -17.28
CA ASP A 288 -27.85 7.76 -17.16
C ASP A 288 -26.66 8.47 -16.52
N VAL A 289 -26.43 9.70 -17.01
CA VAL A 289 -25.62 10.73 -16.37
C VAL A 289 -26.26 11.09 -15.03
N GLY A 290 -26.15 10.20 -14.06
CA GLY A 290 -26.38 10.44 -12.65
C GLY A 290 -25.03 10.68 -12.01
N THR A 291 -24.90 11.80 -11.30
CA THR A 291 -23.75 12.19 -10.49
C THR A 291 -23.17 11.01 -9.70
N ALA A 292 -22.11 10.37 -10.22
CA ALA A 292 -21.41 9.30 -9.52
C ALA A 292 -20.63 9.92 -8.35
N SER A 293 -21.27 9.95 -7.19
CA SER A 293 -20.67 10.41 -5.93
C SER A 293 -19.45 9.54 -5.63
N VAL A 294 -18.30 10.17 -5.39
CA VAL A 294 -17.16 9.53 -4.69
C VAL A 294 -17.74 8.85 -3.45
N PRO A 295 -17.53 7.53 -3.25
CA PRO A 295 -18.14 6.84 -2.12
C PRO A 295 -17.72 7.56 -0.83
N PRO A 296 -18.69 7.90 0.04
CA PRO A 296 -18.38 8.69 1.22
C PRO A 296 -17.50 7.87 2.17
N TYR A 297 -16.56 8.57 2.81
CA TYR A 297 -15.50 8.07 3.70
C TYR A 297 -15.93 6.94 4.65
N ASN A 298 -17.14 7.03 5.19
CA ASN A 298 -17.76 6.09 6.12
C ASN A 298 -18.11 4.71 5.53
N LYS A 299 -18.04 4.50 4.20
CA LYS A 299 -18.23 3.18 3.57
C LYS A 299 -16.92 2.42 3.30
N LEU A 300 -15.77 3.08 3.36
CA LEU A 300 -14.45 2.44 3.15
C LEU A 300 -13.80 1.95 4.45
N VAL A 301 -14.26 2.47 5.60
CA VAL A 301 -13.64 2.19 6.91
C VAL A 301 -14.31 1.02 7.66
N ASN A 302 -15.49 0.54 7.21
CA ASN A 302 -16.33 -0.38 7.98
C ASN A 302 -17.05 -1.47 7.14
N ALA A 303 -16.55 -1.88 5.98
CA ALA A 303 -17.17 -2.99 5.25
C ALA A 303 -16.71 -4.35 5.82
N ASP A 304 -17.34 -4.83 6.89
CA ASP A 304 -17.39 -6.23 7.35
C ASP A 304 -16.12 -7.11 7.14
N GLU A 305 -14.95 -6.57 7.47
CA GLU A 305 -13.72 -7.33 7.58
C GLU A 305 -13.56 -7.84 9.02
N SER A 306 -12.99 -9.03 9.19
CA SER A 306 -12.39 -9.45 10.46
C SER A 306 -11.14 -8.59 10.71
N VAL A 307 -11.35 -7.30 10.95
CA VAL A 307 -10.31 -6.29 11.14
C VAL A 307 -9.50 -6.68 12.36
N VAL A 308 -8.26 -7.13 12.12
CA VAL A 308 -7.32 -7.38 13.20
C VAL A 308 -7.03 -6.02 13.89
N PRO A 309 -7.30 -5.85 15.21
CA PRO A 309 -7.04 -4.60 15.93
C PRO A 309 -5.54 -4.27 15.95
N GLY A 310 -5.12 -3.02 15.82
CA GLY A 310 -3.69 -2.68 15.76
C GLY A 310 -3.09 -2.11 17.04
N GLY A 311 -1.79 -2.32 17.22
CA GLY A 311 -0.97 -1.80 18.33
C GLY A 311 -0.37 -0.40 18.13
N THR A 312 0.41 0.02 19.14
CA THR A 312 1.17 1.28 19.18
C THR A 312 2.56 1.17 18.55
N ILE A 313 3.27 2.27 18.32
CA ILE A 313 4.69 2.30 17.92
C ILE A 313 5.51 3.01 18.98
N GLU A 314 6.77 2.60 19.18
CA GLU A 314 7.69 3.29 20.08
C GLU A 314 8.51 4.36 19.34
N PRO A 315 8.81 5.49 19.98
CA PRO A 315 9.85 6.40 19.51
C PRO A 315 11.19 5.67 19.35
N GLY A 316 11.94 5.99 18.28
CA GLY A 316 13.22 5.34 17.98
C GLY A 316 14.23 5.39 19.11
N THR A 317 14.15 6.45 19.91
CA THR A 317 14.95 6.67 21.10
C THR A 317 14.13 7.58 22.02
N THR A 318 13.58 7.04 23.10
CA THR A 318 13.10 7.83 24.25
C THR A 318 14.24 8.26 25.17
N VAL A 319 15.46 7.77 24.90
CA VAL A 319 16.68 8.08 25.64
C VAL A 319 17.50 9.10 24.85
N PRO A 320 17.92 10.24 25.45
CA PRO A 320 18.69 11.33 24.81
C PRO A 320 20.10 10.98 24.27
N SER A 321 20.39 9.72 23.93
CA SER A 321 21.73 9.29 23.49
C SER A 321 21.87 9.06 21.97
N GLY A 322 20.84 9.36 21.18
CA GLY A 322 20.86 9.32 19.71
C GLY A 322 20.74 10.71 19.08
N GLN A 323 21.35 10.93 17.91
CA GLN A 323 21.18 12.18 17.16
C GLN A 323 19.75 12.29 16.63
N GLN A 324 19.03 13.35 16.98
CA GLN A 324 17.68 13.64 16.50
C GLN A 324 17.62 13.74 14.96
N SER A 325 16.44 13.53 14.38
CA SER A 325 16.27 13.72 12.93
C SER A 325 16.59 15.16 12.53
N THR A 326 17.31 15.29 11.41
CA THR A 326 17.71 16.57 10.81
C THR A 326 16.59 17.25 10.02
N GLN A 327 15.41 16.63 9.96
CA GLN A 327 14.31 17.13 9.14
C GLN A 327 13.74 18.45 9.69
N ASN A 328 13.88 19.51 8.90
CA ASN A 328 13.25 20.79 9.19
C ASN A 328 11.79 20.81 8.73
N ILE A 329 10.91 21.31 9.59
CA ILE A 329 9.50 21.51 9.30
C ILE A 329 9.22 23.01 9.39
N GLY A 330 8.73 23.59 8.30
CA GLY A 330 8.41 25.01 8.22
C GLY A 330 7.23 25.39 9.12
N THR A 331 7.13 26.69 9.44
CA THR A 331 6.01 27.22 10.21
C THR A 331 5.04 27.97 9.29
N ILE A 332 3.76 27.65 9.42
CA ILE A 332 2.66 28.39 8.80
C ILE A 332 1.60 28.69 9.86
N TYR A 333 0.74 29.67 9.59
CA TYR A 333 -0.29 30.12 10.53
C TYR A 333 -1.60 30.44 9.81
N ASN A 334 -2.69 30.53 10.57
CA ASN A 334 -4.03 30.84 10.09
C ASN A 334 -4.47 29.95 8.91
N VAL A 335 -4.21 28.65 9.04
CA VAL A 335 -4.58 27.65 8.03
C VAL A 335 -6.09 27.54 7.96
N LYS A 336 -6.65 27.63 6.75
CA LYS A 336 -8.06 27.32 6.46
C LYS A 336 -8.14 25.95 5.81
N GLU A 337 -8.84 25.04 6.47
CA GLU A 337 -8.98 23.63 6.12
C GLU A 337 -10.24 23.04 6.73
N SER A 338 -10.61 21.83 6.30
CA SER A 338 -11.56 20.98 7.04
C SER A 338 -11.07 19.54 7.02
N GLN A 339 -11.10 18.92 8.20
CA GLN A 339 -10.80 17.51 8.43
C GLN A 339 -12.07 16.68 8.65
N ASP A 340 -13.25 17.28 8.43
CA ASP A 340 -14.50 16.54 8.54
C ASP A 340 -14.46 15.33 7.59
N PRO A 341 -15.10 14.20 7.93
CA PRO A 341 -15.06 13.00 7.10
C PRO A 341 -15.38 13.24 5.61
N GLY A 342 -16.27 14.19 5.30
CA GLY A 342 -16.60 14.58 3.92
C GLY A 342 -15.52 15.40 3.19
N ASN A 343 -14.55 15.95 3.92
CA ASN A 343 -13.48 16.81 3.41
C ASN A 343 -12.09 16.13 3.39
N ILE A 344 -11.99 14.91 3.95
CA ILE A 344 -10.82 14.04 3.74
C ILE A 344 -10.77 13.66 2.26
N ILE A 345 -9.63 13.90 1.61
CA ILE A 345 -9.44 13.69 0.16
C ILE A 345 -8.63 12.41 -0.14
N GLY A 346 -8.04 11.81 0.88
CA GLY A 346 -7.40 10.50 0.84
C GLY A 346 -7.22 9.92 2.23
N GLU A 347 -7.40 8.61 2.38
CA GLU A 347 -6.95 7.84 3.53
C GLU A 347 -6.42 6.48 3.09
N VAL A 348 -5.21 6.14 3.52
CA VAL A 348 -4.69 4.77 3.42
C VAL A 348 -4.57 4.19 4.83
N ILE A 349 -5.24 3.06 5.05
CA ILE A 349 -5.09 2.23 6.24
C ILE A 349 -4.22 1.04 5.87
N PHE A 350 -3.19 0.76 6.66
CA PHE A 350 -2.28 -0.36 6.40
C PHE A 350 -1.75 -0.98 7.68
N TYR A 351 -1.29 -2.22 7.54
CA TYR A 351 -0.62 -2.98 8.59
C TYR A 351 0.88 -2.97 8.37
N ILE A 352 1.66 -2.77 9.43
CA ILE A 352 3.11 -2.99 9.41
C ILE A 352 3.37 -4.34 10.06
N PHE A 353 3.88 -5.30 9.30
CA PHE A 353 4.34 -6.58 9.82
C PHE A 353 5.83 -6.55 10.09
N VAL A 354 6.20 -7.04 11.26
CA VAL A 354 7.53 -6.86 11.81
C VAL A 354 8.16 -8.22 12.07
N PHE A 355 9.24 -8.48 11.35
CA PHE A 355 9.98 -9.73 11.38
C PHE A 355 11.35 -9.52 12.03
N LYS A 356 11.93 -10.56 12.63
CA LYS A 356 13.27 -10.45 13.21
C LYS A 356 14.33 -10.43 12.12
N SER A 357 14.10 -11.16 11.03
CA SER A 357 14.97 -11.19 9.86
C SER A 357 14.16 -11.28 8.55
N HIS A 358 14.88 -11.17 7.44
CA HIS A 358 14.35 -11.39 6.10
C HIS A 358 13.83 -12.83 5.92
N GLU A 359 14.55 -13.82 6.44
CA GLU A 359 14.20 -15.24 6.34
C GLU A 359 12.86 -15.54 7.02
N ASP A 360 12.59 -14.89 8.17
CA ASP A 360 11.32 -15.00 8.87
C ASP A 360 10.16 -14.43 8.02
N ALA A 361 10.39 -13.33 7.30
CA ALA A 361 9.39 -12.74 6.41
C ALA A 361 9.10 -13.66 5.21
N VAL A 362 10.14 -14.23 4.61
CA VAL A 362 10.03 -15.22 3.53
C VAL A 362 9.31 -16.48 4.02
N ALA A 363 9.48 -16.89 5.28
CA ALA A 363 8.78 -18.06 5.83
C ALA A 363 7.26 -17.86 6.03
N VAL A 364 6.77 -16.61 6.07
CA VAL A 364 5.34 -16.28 6.25
C VAL A 364 4.66 -15.99 4.92
N PHE A 365 5.32 -15.27 4.02
CA PHE A 365 4.76 -14.84 2.73
C PHE A 365 5.24 -15.67 1.54
N GLY A 366 6.30 -16.45 1.72
CA GLY A 366 7.03 -17.10 0.64
C GLY A 366 7.70 -16.10 -0.31
N LYS A 367 8.43 -16.66 -1.27
CA LYS A 367 8.89 -15.93 -2.46
C LYS A 367 7.80 -15.75 -3.52
N MET A 368 6.58 -16.20 -3.25
CA MET A 368 5.45 -15.95 -4.14
C MET A 368 5.12 -14.45 -4.23
N ASN A 369 5.52 -13.70 -3.20
CA ASN A 369 5.52 -12.24 -3.16
C ASN A 369 6.94 -11.68 -3.36
N ASP A 370 7.90 -12.45 -3.92
CA ASP A 370 9.22 -11.92 -4.31
C ASP A 370 9.01 -10.95 -5.47
N ILE A 371 9.08 -9.70 -5.08
CA ILE A 371 9.21 -8.57 -5.96
C ILE A 371 10.64 -8.63 -6.47
N ASN A 372 10.80 -8.49 -7.78
CA ASN A 372 12.05 -8.23 -8.50
C ASN A 372 13.32 -8.16 -7.59
N PRO A 373 14.27 -9.10 -7.72
CA PRO A 373 15.56 -9.11 -7.01
C PRO A 373 16.25 -7.74 -6.90
N SER A 374 16.02 -6.82 -7.84
CA SER A 374 16.54 -5.44 -7.82
C SER A 374 15.99 -4.55 -6.70
N VAL A 375 14.92 -4.93 -6.01
CA VAL A 375 14.37 -4.19 -4.85
C VAL A 375 15.11 -4.58 -3.55
N TRP A 376 15.78 -5.73 -3.57
CA TRP A 376 16.53 -6.30 -2.44
C TRP A 376 18.02 -5.94 -2.46
N GLY A 377 18.50 -5.35 -3.54
CA GLY A 377 19.89 -4.93 -3.69
C GLY A 377 20.08 -3.86 -4.75
N SER A 378 20.41 -2.65 -4.31
CA SER A 378 21.66 -1.99 -4.73
C SER A 378 22.34 -1.39 -3.50
#